data_AF-A0A0F9R0Q3-F1
#
_entry.id   AF-A0A0F9R0Q3-F1
#
_cell.length_a   1.000
_cell.length_b   1.000
_cell.length_c   1.000
_cell.angle_alpha   90.00
_cell.angle_beta   90.00
_cell.angle_gamma   90.00
#
_symmetry.space_group_name_H-M   'P 1'
#
loop_
_entity.id
_entity.type
_entity.pdbx_description
1 polymer ?
#
loop_
_entity_poly.entity_id
_entity_poly.type
_entity_poly.pdbx_seq_one_letter_code
_entity_poly.pdbx_strand_id
1 'polypeptide(L)' 'MAIKLPDGRYKCSFCLKIYKKPLLADKCREGHDIVYIQLLRSDLNRLLQFIYLKDDELLTETLMTTLRKYKRM' A
#
# COMPACT_ATOMS: atom_id res chain seq x y z
N MET A 1 8.81 2.91 -3.16
CA MET A 1 10.10 3.29 -3.76
C MET A 1 9.89 3.39 -5.26
N ALA A 2 10.65 4.23 -5.96
CA ALA A 2 10.62 4.31 -7.41
C ALA A 2 10.79 2.91 -8.05
N ILE A 3 9.92 2.57 -9.00
CA ILE A 3 9.99 1.32 -9.75
C ILE A 3 10.77 1.61 -11.04
N LYS A 4 11.89 0.91 -11.25
CA LYS A 4 12.69 1.04 -12.48
C LYS A 4 11.98 0.31 -13.63
N LEU A 5 11.82 0.98 -14.76
CA LEU A 5 11.24 0.42 -15.98
C LEU A 5 12.36 -0.15 -16.89
N PRO A 6 12.03 -1.09 -17.80
CA PRO A 6 13.02 -1.69 -18.72
C PRO A 6 13.74 -0.68 -19.61
N ASP A 7 13.08 0.43 -19.92
CA ASP A 7 13.61 1.52 -20.76
C ASP A 7 14.48 2.54 -19.98
N GLY A 8 14.80 2.26 -18.72
CA GLY A 8 15.63 3.12 -17.88
C GLY A 8 14.90 4.29 -17.22
N ARG A 9 13.58 4.46 -17.44
CA ARG A 9 12.76 5.42 -16.71
C ARG A 9 12.31 4.87 -15.35
N TYR A 10 11.72 5.74 -14.54
CA TYR A 10 11.27 5.42 -13.19
C TYR A 10 9.80 5.74 -13.02
N LYS A 11 9.08 4.91 -12.28
CA LYS A 11 7.65 5.04 -12.07
C LYS A 11 7.34 5.22 -10.59
N CYS A 12 6.45 6.15 -10.25
CA CYS A 12 5.90 6.22 -8.90
C CYS A 12 5.08 4.95 -8.61
N SER A 13 5.34 4.29 -7.48
CA SER A 13 4.66 3.05 -7.11
C SER A 13 3.17 3.22 -6.78
N PHE A 14 2.68 4.47 -6.66
CA PHE A 14 1.31 4.77 -6.26
C PHE A 14 0.48 5.34 -7.43
N CYS A 15 0.85 6.50 -7.98
CA CYS A 15 0.09 7.12 -9.08
C CYS A 15 0.54 6.73 -10.48
N LEU A 16 1.54 5.84 -10.59
CA LEU A 16 2.01 5.29 -11.86
C LEU A 16 2.62 6.31 -12.85
N LYS A 17 2.80 7.58 -12.45
CA LYS A 17 3.48 8.60 -13.26
C LYS A 17 4.94 8.23 -13.51
N ILE A 18 5.42 8.55 -14.71
CA ILE A 18 6.77 8.20 -15.19
C ILE A 18 7.69 9.42 -15.11
N TYR A 19 8.92 9.19 -14.66
CA TYR A 19 9.96 10.18 -14.41
C TYR A 19 11.29 9.73 -15.01
N LYS A 20 12.14 10.69 -15.38
CA LYS A 20 13.49 10.42 -15.91
C LYS A 20 14.51 10.08 -14.82
N LYS A 21 14.26 10.48 -13.57
CA LYS A 21 15.17 10.28 -12.43
C LYS A 21 14.43 9.59 -11.28
N PRO A 22 15.09 8.68 -10.53
CA PRO A 22 14.46 7.96 -9.41
C PRO A 22 13.98 8.92 -8.32
N LEU A 23 14.80 9.91 -7.97
CA LEU A 23 14.50 10.96 -6.98
C LEU A 23 13.18 11.70 -7.26
N LEU A 24 12.80 11.90 -8.52
CA LEU A 24 11.54 12.57 -8.85
C LEU A 24 10.33 11.66 -8.62
N ALA A 25 10.48 10.36 -8.90
CA ALA A 25 9.44 9.37 -8.60
C ALA A 25 9.28 9.17 -7.08
N ASP A 26 10.37 9.22 -6.31
CA ASP A 26 10.33 9.16 -4.85
C ASP A 26 9.75 10.43 -4.22
N LYS A 27 10.08 11.64 -4.73
CA LYS A 27 9.40 12.87 -4.31
C LYS A 27 7.90 12.85 -4.63
N CYS A 28 7.51 12.30 -5.78
CA CYS A 28 6.10 12.10 -6.10
C CYS A 28 5.43 11.18 -5.08
N ARG A 29 6.11 10.11 -4.65
CA ARG A 29 5.63 9.22 -3.60
C ARG A 29 5.37 9.98 -2.29
N GLU A 30 6.28 10.86 -1.88
CA GLU A 30 6.16 11.65 -0.65
C GLU A 30 4.96 12.60 -0.66
N GLY A 31 4.55 13.08 -1.84
CA GLY A 31 3.34 13.90 -2.00
C GLY A 31 2.02 13.13 -1.93
N HIS A 32 2.05 11.79 -1.83
CA HIS A 32 0.84 11.00 -1.64
C HIS A 32 0.51 10.84 -0.16
N ASP A 33 -0.78 10.87 0.14
CA ASP A 33 -1.34 10.64 1.47
C ASP A 33 -1.32 9.14 1.83
N ILE A 34 -0.12 8.63 2.12
CA ILE A 34 0.15 7.21 2.35
C ILE A 34 0.15 6.92 3.85
N VAL A 35 -0.62 5.91 4.25
CA VAL A 35 -0.61 5.36 5.61
C VAL A 35 0.13 4.02 5.59
N TYR A 36 1.16 3.88 6.43
CA TYR A 36 1.87 2.62 6.63
C TYR A 36 1.30 1.90 7.85
N ILE A 37 0.61 0.78 7.61
CA ILE A 37 0.01 -0.04 8.67
C ILE A 37 0.89 -1.26 8.89
N GLN A 38 1.37 -1.43 10.12
CA GLN A 38 2.03 -2.68 10.52
C GLN A 38 0.96 -3.75 10.74
N LEU A 39 1.07 -4.86 10.00
CA LEU A 39 0.17 -6.01 10.09
C LEU A 39 0.99 -7.28 10.27
N LEU A 40 0.44 -8.24 11.01
CA LEU A 40 0.94 -9.61 10.99
C LEU A 40 0.75 -10.20 9.60
N ARG A 41 1.66 -11.07 9.17
CA ARG A 41 1.56 -11.74 7.85
C ARG A 41 0.26 -12.54 7.71
N SER A 42 -0.21 -13.17 8.79
CA SER A 42 -1.49 -13.88 8.82
C SER A 42 -2.68 -12.95 8.54
N ASP A 43 -2.67 -11.75 9.13
CA ASP A 43 -3.75 -10.79 8.99
C ASP A 43 -3.73 -10.10 7.62
N LEU A 44 -2.54 -9.91 7.03
CA LEU A 44 -2.41 -9.50 5.62
C LEU A 44 -3.05 -10.54 4.68
N ASN A 45 -2.79 -11.83 4.90
CA ASN A 45 -3.37 -12.90 4.07
C ASN A 45 -4.90 -12.93 4.17
N ARG A 46 -5.44 -12.80 5.40
CA ARG A 46 -6.89 -12.71 5.62
C ARG A 46 -7.50 -11.49 4.94
N LEU A 47 -6.86 -10.33 5.05
CA LEU A 47 -7.33 -9.11 4.40
C LEU A 47 -7.35 -9.26 2.86
N LEU A 48 -6.32 -9.88 2.28
CA LEU A 48 -6.30 -10.18 0.84
C LEU A 48 -7.43 -11.14 0.46
N GLN A 49 -7.63 -12.22 1.22
CA GLN A 49 -8.72 -13.17 0.99
C GLN A 49 -10.09 -12.49 1.11
N PHE A 50 -10.29 -11.62 2.10
CA PHE A 50 -11.52 -10.83 2.25
C PHE A 50 -11.78 -9.96 1.01
N ILE A 51 -10.76 -9.30 0.47
CA ILE A 51 -10.91 -8.47 -0.74
C ILE A 51 -11.42 -9.28 -1.93
N TYR A 52 -10.98 -10.54 -2.08
CA TYR A 52 -11.41 -11.42 -3.17
C TYR A 52 -12.75 -12.13 -2.91
N LEU A 53 -12.93 -12.69 -1.72
CA LEU A 53 -14.05 -13.57 -1.39
C LEU A 53 -15.25 -12.82 -0.81
N LYS A 54 -15.03 -11.62 -0.25
CA LYS A 54 -16.04 -10.81 0.45
C LYS A 54 -16.66 -11.52 1.67
N ASP A 55 -15.88 -12.37 2.33
CA ASP A 55 -16.28 -13.13 3.50
C ASP A 55 -15.87 -12.43 4.81
N ASP A 56 -16.86 -11.94 5.56
CA ASP A 56 -16.66 -11.16 6.79
C ASP A 56 -15.98 -11.96 7.92
N GLU A 57 -16.03 -13.30 7.91
CA GLU A 57 -15.35 -14.12 8.95
C GLU A 57 -13.83 -13.93 8.94
N LEU A 58 -13.27 -13.47 7.82
CA LEU A 58 -11.84 -13.19 7.67
C LEU A 58 -11.40 -11.90 8.40
N LEU A 59 -12.35 -11.06 8.81
CA LEU A 59 -12.09 -9.80 9.51
C LEU A 59 -11.97 -10.00 11.02
N THR A 60 -10.85 -10.59 11.46
CA THR A 60 -10.61 -10.82 12.89
C THR A 60 -10.58 -9.52 13.70
N GLU A 61 -10.87 -9.63 15.00
CA GLU A 61 -10.83 -8.48 15.93
C GLU A 61 -9.46 -7.80 15.95
N THR A 62 -8.36 -8.58 15.89
CA THR A 62 -6.99 -8.05 15.86
C THR A 62 -6.70 -7.25 14.60
N LEU A 63 -7.13 -7.75 13.44
CA LEU A 63 -7.00 -7.07 12.14
C LEU A 63 -7.82 -5.78 12.16
N MET A 64 -9.08 -5.85 12.58
CA MET A 64 -9.97 -4.68 12.62
C MET A 64 -9.48 -3.61 13.59
N THR A 65 -8.99 -3.99 14.77
CA THR A 65 -8.40 -3.07 15.74
C THR A 65 -7.16 -2.39 15.15
N THR A 66 -6.29 -3.16 14.48
CA THR A 66 -5.08 -2.63 13.86
C THR A 66 -5.39 -1.63 12.74
N LEU A 67 -6.35 -1.94 11.86
CA LEU A 67 -6.78 -1.03 10.79
C LEU A 67 -7.43 0.25 11.35
N ARG A 68 -8.29 0.12 12.36
CA ARG A 68 -8.99 1.25 12.97
C ARG A 68 -8.05 2.25 13.66
N LYS A 69 -6.92 1.80 14.21
CA LYS A 69 -5.91 2.68 14.82
C LYS A 69 -5.41 3.79 13.88
N TYR A 70 -5.39 3.51 12.58
CA TYR A 70 -4.89 4.44 11.56
C TYR A 70 -6.02 5.06 10.72
N LYS A 71 -7.28 4.83 11.10
CA LYS A 71 -8.41 5.57 10.51
C LYS A 71 -8.22 7.03 10.92
N ARG A 72 -8.03 7.91 9.94
CA ARG A 72 -7.97 9.36 10.14
C ARG A 72 -9.10 9.80 11.08
N MET A 73 -8.74 10.49 12.16
CA MET A 73 -9.64 11.40 12.87
C MET A 73 -9.96 12.58 11.96
#